data_AF-A0A7Y3MP84-F1
#
_entry.id   AF-A0A7Y3MP84-F1
#
_cell.length_a   1.000
_cell.length_b   1.000
_cell.length_c   1.000
_cell.angle_alpha   90.00
_cell.angle_beta   90.00
_cell.angle_gamma   90.00
#
_symmetry.space_group_name_H-M   'P 1'
#
loop_
_entity.id
_entity.type
_entity.pdbx_description
1 polymer ?
#
loop_
_entity_poly.entity_id
_entity_poly.type
_entity_poly.pdbx_seq_one_letter_code
_entity_poly.pdbx_strand_id
1 'polypeptide(L)'
;MKAYWHYYIIESSETTRQLTIVSQGKEVLFKKPEQVELPNGGPAYRISSQNQEFVQETDDTYEFSLALIDDSSDQPSELVKLPFPNRAHSRIDQNEAYNSDSYIYL
;
A
#
# COMPACT_ATOMS: atom_id res chain seq x y z
N MET A 1 -9.16 -3.43 -17.59
CA MET A 1 -9.22 -4.62 -16.70
C MET A 1 -8.94 -4.13 -15.29
N LYS A 2 -9.74 -4.55 -14.29
CA LYS A 2 -9.62 -4.02 -12.94
C LYS A 2 -8.37 -4.55 -12.24
N ALA A 3 -7.76 -3.71 -11.41
CA ALA A 3 -6.65 -4.09 -10.57
C ALA A 3 -6.82 -3.50 -9.17
N TYR A 4 -6.59 -4.34 -8.17
CA TYR A 4 -6.55 -3.96 -6.77
C TYR A 4 -5.15 -4.23 -6.26
N TRP A 5 -4.59 -3.26 -5.57
CA TRP A 5 -3.31 -3.41 -4.92
C TRP A 5 -3.45 -3.05 -3.45
N HIS A 6 -2.92 -3.94 -2.63
CA HIS A 6 -2.94 -3.84 -1.19
C HIS A 6 -1.52 -3.85 -0.64
N TYR A 7 -1.20 -2.88 0.21
CA TYR A 7 -0.08 -2.98 1.13
C TYR A 7 -0.57 -3.37 2.50
N TYR A 8 0.04 -4.41 3.06
CA TYR A 8 -0.14 -4.83 4.44
C TYR A 8 1.10 -4.39 5.23
N ILE A 9 0.94 -3.39 6.08
CA ILE A 9 1.98 -2.87 6.95
C ILE A 9 1.91 -3.65 8.27
N ILE A 10 2.98 -4.38 8.58
CA ILE A 10 3.11 -5.24 9.74
C ILE A 10 4.16 -4.60 10.65
N GLU A 11 3.69 -3.95 11.70
CA GLU A 11 4.57 -3.30 12.68
C GLU A 11 4.90 -4.24 13.82
N SER A 12 6.15 -4.22 14.26
CA SER A 12 6.63 -4.96 15.42
C SER A 12 6.22 -4.32 16.76
N SER A 13 5.85 -3.04 16.77
CA SER A 13 5.34 -2.30 17.92
C SER A 13 3.89 -1.87 17.72
N GLU A 14 3.10 -1.83 18.79
CA GLU A 14 1.80 -1.15 18.79
C GLU A 14 2.04 0.36 18.70
N THR A 15 2.13 0.89 17.48
CA THR A 15 2.36 2.32 17.25
C THR A 15 1.02 3.02 17.00
N THR A 16 0.78 4.14 17.68
CA THR A 16 -0.43 4.99 17.47
C THR A 16 -0.29 5.93 16.27
N ARG A 17 0.72 5.74 15.42
CA ARG A 17 1.07 6.66 14.32
C ARG A 17 0.03 6.61 13.22
N GLN A 18 -0.18 7.74 12.56
CA GLN A 18 -0.99 7.80 11.35
C GLN A 18 -0.16 7.33 10.16
N LEU A 19 -0.75 6.46 9.33
CA LEU A 19 -0.12 5.92 8.13
C LEU A 19 -0.75 6.54 6.88
N THR A 20 0.05 6.90 5.89
CA THR A 20 -0.45 7.28 4.56
C THR A 20 0.55 6.93 3.47
N ILE A 21 0.08 6.81 2.23
CA ILE A 21 0.95 6.64 1.07
C ILE A 21 1.07 7.97 0.36
N VAL A 22 2.30 8.40 0.18
CA VAL A 22 2.65 9.53 -0.68
C VAL A 22 3.02 8.96 -2.04
N SER A 23 2.34 9.42 -3.09
CA SER A 23 2.70 9.12 -4.47
C SER A 23 3.40 10.33 -5.10
N GLN A 24 4.47 10.07 -5.84
CA GLN A 24 5.11 11.05 -6.72
C GLN A 24 4.97 10.56 -8.17
N GLY A 25 4.66 11.51 -9.08
CA GLY A 25 4.41 11.22 -10.49
C GLY A 25 2.92 11.23 -10.85
N LYS A 26 2.44 10.22 -11.58
CA LYS A 26 1.02 10.12 -11.94
C LYS A 26 0.16 9.76 -10.72
N GLU A 27 -1.01 10.39 -10.61
CA GLU A 27 -1.87 10.30 -9.43
C GLU A 27 -2.43 8.88 -9.26
N VAL A 28 -1.93 8.17 -8.26
CA VAL A 28 -2.50 6.92 -7.77
C VAL A 28 -3.21 7.24 -6.47
N LEU A 29 -4.51 7.00 -6.44
CA LEU A 29 -5.33 7.25 -5.26
C LEU A 29 -5.28 6.03 -4.34
N PHE A 30 -5.13 6.27 -3.05
CA PHE A 30 -5.17 5.24 -2.01
C PHE A 30 -6.27 5.54 -1.01
N LYS A 31 -6.89 4.49 -0.47
CA LYS A 31 -7.83 4.59 0.65
C LYS A 31 -7.06 4.93 1.93
N LYS A 32 -7.79 5.40 2.95
CA LYS A 32 -7.24 5.45 4.31
C LYS A 32 -6.85 4.05 4.78
N PRO A 33 -5.78 3.91 5.58
CA PRO A 33 -5.44 2.64 6.21
C PRO A 33 -6.60 2.10 7.05
N GLU A 34 -6.74 0.79 7.05
CA GLU A 34 -7.70 0.07 7.89
C GLU A 34 -6.98 -1.06 8.63
N GLN A 35 -7.36 -1.31 9.88
CA GLN A 35 -6.81 -2.42 10.64
C GLN A 35 -7.46 -3.73 10.17
N VAL A 36 -6.63 -4.73 9.86
CA VAL A 36 -7.06 -6.05 9.41
C VAL A 36 -6.31 -7.14 10.16
N GLU A 37 -6.90 -8.33 10.18
CA GLU A 37 -6.24 -9.54 10.66
C GLU A 37 -5.72 -10.33 9.46
N LEU A 38 -4.44 -10.70 9.49
CA LEU A 38 -3.81 -11.55 8.48
C LEU A 38 -4.22 -13.02 8.65
N PRO A 39 -4.03 -13.88 7.63
CA PRO A 39 -4.41 -15.29 7.72
C PRO A 39 -3.75 -16.09 8.85
N ASN A 40 -2.62 -15.59 9.39
CA ASN A 40 -1.92 -16.17 10.53
C ASN A 40 -2.42 -15.63 11.89
N GLY A 41 -3.47 -14.79 11.90
CA GLY A 41 -4.01 -14.14 13.11
C GLY A 41 -3.25 -12.89 13.54
N GLY A 42 -2.21 -12.48 12.81
CA GLY A 42 -1.43 -11.28 13.14
C GLY A 42 -2.15 -9.98 12.74
N PRO A 43 -2.01 -8.89 13.51
CA PRO A 43 -2.55 -7.59 13.11
C PRO A 43 -1.73 -6.98 11.96
N ALA A 44 -2.40 -6.25 11.07
CA ALA A 44 -1.75 -5.42 10.05
C ALA A 44 -2.62 -4.20 9.73
N TYR A 45 -1.99 -3.15 9.21
CA TYR A 45 -2.70 -2.06 8.55
C TYR A 45 -2.71 -2.29 7.04
N ARG A 46 -3.91 -2.37 6.46
CA ARG A 46 -4.08 -2.48 5.01
C ARG A 46 -4.32 -1.12 4.39
N ILE A 47 -3.54 -0.76 3.38
CA ILE A 47 -3.77 0.41 2.52
C ILE A 47 -4.03 -0.10 1.10
N SER A 48 -5.17 0.28 0.52
CA SER A 48 -5.62 -0.22 -0.78
C SER A 48 -5.66 0.88 -1.83
N SER A 49 -5.24 0.58 -3.06
CA SER A 49 -5.46 1.47 -4.21
C SER A 49 -6.95 1.69 -4.46
N GLN A 50 -7.33 2.89 -4.89
CA GLN A 50 -8.66 3.24 -5.37
C GLN A 50 -8.79 3.20 -6.90
N ASN A 51 -7.66 3.08 -7.59
CA ASN A 51 -7.64 3.00 -9.05
C ASN A 51 -8.41 1.76 -9.52
N GLN A 52 -9.24 1.93 -10.54
CA GLN A 52 -10.02 0.84 -11.14
C GLN A 52 -9.27 0.14 -12.28
N GLU A 53 -8.06 0.57 -12.61
CA GLU A 53 -7.27 0.02 -13.71
C GLU A 53 -5.87 -0.36 -13.24
N PHE A 54 -5.29 -1.39 -13.88
CA PHE A 54 -3.91 -1.79 -13.64
C PHE A 54 -2.96 -0.66 -14.08
N VAL A 55 -2.25 -0.08 -13.12
CA VAL A 55 -1.19 0.88 -13.41
C VAL A 55 0.05 0.08 -13.82
N GLN A 56 0.52 0.26 -15.05
CA GLN A 56 1.76 -0.37 -15.50
C GLN A 56 2.95 0.45 -15.02
N GLU A 57 3.97 -0.23 -14.52
CA GLU A 57 5.27 0.37 -14.27
C GLU A 57 5.84 0.84 -15.60
N THR A 58 6.03 2.14 -15.73
CA THR A 58 6.82 2.75 -16.81
C THR A 58 8.02 3.40 -16.13
N ASP A 59 9.21 3.17 -16.67
CA ASP A 59 10.52 3.27 -16.00
C ASP A 59 10.78 4.54 -15.15
N ASP A 60 10.03 5.63 -15.36
CA ASP A 60 10.24 6.92 -14.69
C ASP A 60 9.02 7.52 -13.97
N THR A 61 7.88 6.84 -13.85
CA THR A 61 6.59 7.56 -13.66
C THR A 61 5.94 7.44 -12.29
N TYR A 62 6.39 6.52 -11.45
CA TYR A 62 5.72 6.25 -10.17
C TYR A 62 6.71 5.93 -9.07
N GLU A 63 6.72 6.75 -8.03
CA GLU A 63 7.36 6.43 -6.76
C GLU A 63 6.34 6.48 -5.64
N PHE A 64 6.31 5.43 -4.82
CA PHE A 64 5.41 5.32 -3.68
C PHE A 64 6.22 5.20 -2.41
N SER A 65 5.87 6.02 -1.43
CA SER A 65 6.49 5.97 -0.12
C SER A 65 5.42 5.90 0.95
N LEU A 66 5.60 5.01 1.92
CA LEU A 66 4.83 5.01 3.15
C LEU A 66 5.35 6.15 4.02
N ALA A 67 4.47 7.08 4.37
CA ALA A 67 4.73 8.12 5.34
C ALA A 67 4.13 7.71 6.69
N LEU A 68 4.98 7.70 7.72
CA LEU A 68 4.60 7.58 9.12
C LEU A 68 4.46 9.00 9.69
N ILE A 69 3.24 9.42 9.99
CA ILE A 69 2.95 10.74 10.57
C ILE A 69 2.74 10.53 12.06
N ASP A 70 3.59 11.17 12.86
CA ASP A 70 3.48 11.13 14.32
C ASP A 70 2.36 12.06 14.77
N ASP A 71 1.59 11.68 15.80
CA ASP A 71 0.48 12.52 16.31
C ASP A 71 0.97 13.88 16.83
N SER A 72 2.27 13.99 17.13
CA SER A 72 2.93 15.21 17.60
C SER A 72 3.34 16.17 16.46
N SER A 73 3.34 15.73 15.20
CA SER A 73 3.78 16.56 14.07
C SER A 73 3.09 16.19 12.75
N ASP A 74 2.59 17.19 12.02
CA ASP A 74 2.05 16.99 10.65
C ASP A 74 3.13 16.67 9.60
N GLN A 75 4.40 16.56 10.01
CA GLN A 75 5.51 16.22 9.14
C GLN A 75 5.74 14.69 9.15
N PRO A 76 5.95 14.06 7.98
CA PRO A 76 6.28 12.64 7.93
C PRO A 76 7.61 12.39 8.65
N SER A 77 7.56 11.52 9.66
CA SER A 77 8.71 11.12 10.48
C SER A 77 9.65 10.17 9.74
N GLU A 78 9.12 9.38 8.80
CA GLU A 78 9.88 8.41 8.01
C GLU A 78 9.17 8.14 6.68
N LEU A 79 9.96 7.95 5.62
CA LEU A 79 9.50 7.57 4.29
C LEU A 79 10.11 6.23 3.88
N VAL A 80 9.30 5.18 3.86
CA VAL A 80 9.71 3.84 3.39
C VAL A 80 9.31 3.68 1.93
N LYS A 81 10.27 3.45 1.03
CA LYS A 81 9.97 3.20 -0.38
C LYS A 81 9.18 1.90 -0.51
N LEU A 82 8.03 1.98 -1.16
CA LEU A 82 7.13 0.84 -1.35
C LEU A 82 7.32 0.24 -2.76
N PRO A 83 7.25 -1.10 -2.88
CA PRO A 83 7.42 -1.77 -4.16
C PRO A 83 6.23 -1.54 -5.09
N PHE A 84 6.48 -1.20 -6.36
CA PHE A 84 5.43 -1.09 -7.37
C PHE A 84 4.70 -2.45 -7.54
N PRO A 85 3.36 -2.47 -7.73
CA PRO A 85 2.61 -3.72 -7.93
C PRO A 85 3.12 -4.46 -9.17
N ASN A 86 3.65 -5.66 -8.96
CA ASN A 86 4.16 -6.48 -10.05
C ASN A 86 3.06 -7.42 -10.57
N ARG A 87 2.69 -7.26 -11.86
CA ARG A 87 1.71 -8.12 -12.54
C ARG A 87 2.09 -9.59 -12.48
N ALA A 88 3.38 -9.93 -12.55
CA ALA A 88 3.87 -11.31 -12.51
C ALA A 88 3.62 -11.97 -11.14
N HIS A 89 3.46 -11.18 -10.08
CA HIS A 89 3.16 -11.66 -8.73
C HIS A 89 1.70 -11.38 -8.32
N SER A 90 0.86 -10.96 -9.27
CA SER A 90 -0.55 -10.69 -9.04
C SER A 90 -1.39 -11.95 -9.22
N ARG A 91 -2.40 -12.13 -8.38
CA ARG A 91 -3.42 -13.17 -8.52
C ARG A 91 -4.57 -12.64 -9.36
N ILE A 92 -5.15 -13.48 -10.20
CA ILE A 92 -6.36 -13.16 -10.95
C ILE A 92 -7.55 -13.74 -10.17
N ASP A 93 -8.53 -12.92 -9.83
CA ASP A 93 -9.75 -13.39 -9.16
C ASP A 93 -10.75 -13.98 -10.15
N GLN A 94 -11.89 -14.46 -9.62
CA GLN A 94 -12.97 -15.05 -10.43
C GLN A 94 -13.62 -14.05 -11.41
N ASN A 95 -13.40 -12.75 -11.23
CA ASN A 95 -13.90 -11.66 -12.07
C ASN A 95 -12.84 -11.13 -13.04
N GLU A 96 -11.74 -11.87 -13.23
CA GLU A 96 -10.59 -11.48 -14.06
C GLU A 96 -9.89 -10.18 -13.59
N ALA A 97 -10.06 -9.80 -12.32
CA ALA A 97 -9.35 -8.67 -11.74
C ALA A 97 -7.98 -9.09 -11.20
N TYR A 98 -6.97 -8.27 -11.46
CA TYR A 98 -5.64 -8.45 -10.87
C TYR A 98 -5.64 -8.02 -9.41
N ASN A 99 -5.01 -8.81 -8.56
CA ASN A 99 -4.83 -8.52 -7.13
C ASN A 99 -3.34 -8.64 -6.81
N SER A 100 -2.73 -7.53 -6.39
CA SER A 100 -1.32 -7.48 -5.99
C SER A 100 -1.24 -7.17 -4.50
N ASP A 101 -0.82 -8.17 -3.73
CA ASP A 101 -0.61 -8.04 -2.29
C ASP A 101 0.88 -7.87 -2.00
N SER A 102 1.22 -6.91 -1.14
CA SER A 102 2.60 -6.66 -0.71
C SER A 102 2.65 -6.50 0.80
N TYR A 103 3.58 -7.21 1.43
CA TYR A 103 3.76 -7.24 2.88
C TYR A 103 5.01 -6.43 3.24
N ILE A 104 4.83 -5.40 4.05
CA ILE A 104 5.88 -4.47 4.46
C ILE A 104 6.07 -4.62 5.97
N TYR A 105 7.28 -4.94 6.40
CA TYR A 105 7.63 -5.12 7.80
C TYR A 105 8.40 -3.91 8.30
N LEU A 106 7.94 -3.33 9.42
CA LEU A 106 8.54 -2.17 10.07
C LEU A 106 9.08 -2.53 11.47
#